data_AF-A0ABC8WRE3-F1
#
_entry.id   AF-A0ABC8WRE3-F1
#
_cell.length_a   1.000
_cell.length_b   1.000
_cell.length_c   1.000
_cell.angle_alpha   90.00
_cell.angle_beta   90.00
_cell.angle_gamma   90.00
#
_symmetry.space_group_name_H-M   'P 1'
#
loop_
_entity.id
_entity.type
_entity.pdbx_description
1 polymer ?
#
loop_
_entity_poly.entity_id
_entity_poly.type
_entity_poly.pdbx_seq_one_letter_code
_entity_poly.pdbx_strand_id
1 'polypeptide(L)'
;MKLVKHPNIVQLYEVMATKTKIYFVLEYVKGGELFNKVRRGRLKEDVARKYFQQLISAVDFCHSRGVYHRDLKPENLLLDGSRDLKISDFGLSALPDCKRQDGLLHTSCGTPAYVAPEVISRKGYDGAKADIWACGVILYVLLAGYLPFQDKNLIDMYKKIFKAELKWPSWFSSDARKLLRRLLHPNPSARISIAEIMEHPWFRSGLDGRLFDYTMDTTDNVMPVDMNSALDYLNTNTVEDKKEAKFTSTNTALTIVTKLEEIATSLRLKVTKKGGGLLKMVGSKPGRKGVMSINAEIFHVTPNFHLVEIKKTNGDTVEYQKVMKQCIRPALKDIVWAWQGEQPEKEKQQS
;
A
#
# COMPACT_ATOMS: atom_id res chain seq x y z
N MET A 1 -12.25 13.06 -15.32
CA MET A 1 -13.16 13.13 -14.15
C MET A 1 -14.39 14.03 -14.36
N LYS A 2 -14.29 15.27 -14.89
CA LYS A 2 -15.44 16.22 -14.97
C LYS A 2 -16.75 15.69 -15.59
N LEU A 3 -16.72 14.62 -16.40
CA LEU A 3 -17.89 14.02 -17.08
C LEU A 3 -18.21 12.58 -16.63
N VAL A 4 -17.63 12.11 -15.53
CA VAL A 4 -17.70 10.71 -15.09
C VAL A 4 -18.51 10.62 -13.79
N LYS A 5 -19.79 10.23 -13.89
CA LYS A 5 -20.72 10.09 -12.75
C LYS A 5 -21.07 8.62 -12.52
N HIS A 6 -21.00 8.18 -11.26
CA HIS A 6 -21.42 6.85 -10.79
C HIS A 6 -21.98 6.99 -9.38
N PRO A 7 -23.08 6.31 -9.01
CA PRO A 7 -23.71 6.48 -7.70
C PRO A 7 -22.76 6.21 -6.54
N ASN A 8 -21.85 5.23 -6.66
CA ASN A 8 -20.93 4.82 -5.60
C ASN A 8 -19.52 5.43 -5.71
N ILE A 9 -19.32 6.48 -6.52
CA ILE A 9 -18.06 7.24 -6.59
C ILE A 9 -18.31 8.67 -6.09
N VAL A 10 -17.33 9.25 -5.38
CA VAL A 10 -17.33 10.66 -4.97
C VAL A 10 -17.19 11.55 -6.20
N GLN A 11 -18.18 12.38 -6.51
CA GLN A 11 -18.11 13.26 -7.66
C GLN A 11 -17.09 14.41 -7.44
N LEU A 12 -16.23 14.65 -8.44
CA LEU A 12 -15.45 15.88 -8.57
C LEU A 12 -16.29 16.93 -9.31
N TYR A 13 -16.64 18.02 -8.63
CA TYR A 13 -17.37 19.14 -9.23
C TYR A 13 -16.42 20.08 -9.99
N GLU A 14 -15.33 20.50 -9.34
CA GLU A 14 -14.41 21.50 -9.89
C GLU A 14 -12.95 21.26 -9.47
N VAL A 15 -12.02 21.73 -10.30
CA VAL A 15 -10.60 21.86 -9.96
C VAL A 15 -10.22 23.32 -10.15
N MET A 16 -9.79 23.97 -9.08
CA MET A 16 -9.32 25.35 -9.08
C MET A 16 -7.80 25.36 -8.91
N ALA A 17 -7.10 26.26 -9.58
CA ALA A 17 -5.64 26.36 -9.50
C ALA A 17 -5.20 27.79 -9.15
N THR A 18 -4.13 27.87 -8.38
CA THR A 18 -3.38 29.09 -8.07
C THR A 18 -1.90 28.85 -8.36
N LYS A 19 -1.07 29.89 -8.33
CA LYS A 19 0.38 29.77 -8.60
C LYS A 19 1.15 28.78 -7.69
N THR A 20 0.55 28.37 -6.56
CA THR A 20 1.22 27.52 -5.55
C THR A 20 0.36 26.37 -5.02
N LYS A 21 -0.94 26.31 -5.35
CA LYS A 21 -1.90 25.30 -4.80
C LYS A 21 -2.97 24.94 -5.83
N ILE A 22 -3.30 23.65 -5.89
CA ILE A 22 -4.47 23.11 -6.60
C ILE A 22 -5.51 22.72 -5.54
N TYR A 23 -6.78 23.04 -5.81
CA TYR A 23 -7.93 22.74 -4.95
C TYR A 23 -8.91 21.85 -5.71
N PHE A 24 -9.34 20.76 -5.09
CA PHE A 24 -10.32 19.83 -5.63
C PHE A 24 -11.65 19.99 -4.88
N VAL A 25 -12.70 20.38 -5.60
CA VAL A 25 -14.05 20.57 -5.03
C VAL A 25 -14.83 19.26 -5.23
N LEU A 26 -14.95 18.49 -4.14
CA LEU A 26 -15.49 17.13 -4.13
C LEU A 26 -16.88 17.06 -3.46
N GLU A 27 -17.64 16.03 -3.78
CA GLU A 27 -18.88 15.65 -3.10
C GLU A 27 -18.63 15.36 -1.60
N TYR A 28 -19.36 16.05 -0.71
CA TYR A 28 -19.22 15.87 0.73
C TYR A 28 -20.06 14.70 1.28
N VAL A 29 -19.37 13.61 1.63
CA VAL A 29 -19.97 12.35 2.07
C VAL A 29 -20.16 12.31 3.60
N LYS A 30 -21.41 12.48 4.05
CA LYS A 30 -21.76 12.76 5.47
C LYS A 30 -21.64 11.58 6.45
N GLY A 31 -21.65 10.32 5.98
CA GLY A 31 -21.70 9.13 6.86
C GLY A 31 -20.35 8.61 7.33
N GLY A 32 -19.23 9.18 6.85
CA GLY A 32 -17.86 8.77 7.22
C GLY A 32 -17.45 7.39 6.69
N GLU A 33 -16.31 6.88 7.15
CA GLU A 33 -15.75 5.59 6.70
C GLU A 33 -16.66 4.39 7.02
N LEU A 34 -16.84 3.50 6.05
CA LEU A 34 -17.48 2.18 6.19
C LEU A 34 -16.89 1.38 7.36
N PHE A 35 -15.58 1.47 7.57
CA PHE A 35 -14.87 0.67 8.57
C PHE A 35 -15.18 1.09 10.01
N ASN A 36 -15.73 2.30 10.25
CA ASN A 36 -16.25 2.67 11.56
C ASN A 36 -17.50 1.86 11.97
N LYS A 37 -18.20 1.21 11.03
CA LYS A 37 -19.17 0.14 11.34
C LYS A 37 -18.46 -1.15 11.76
N VAL A 38 -17.42 -1.56 11.03
CA VAL A 38 -16.67 -2.81 11.27
C VAL A 38 -15.92 -2.79 12.60
N ARG A 39 -15.55 -1.60 13.11
CA ARG A 39 -15.01 -1.42 14.48
C ARG A 39 -15.97 -1.88 15.60
N ARG A 40 -17.26 -2.08 15.31
CA ARG A 40 -18.25 -2.67 16.24
C ARG A 40 -18.40 -4.19 16.09
N GLY A 41 -17.62 -4.81 15.20
CA GLY A 41 -17.68 -6.23 14.86
C GLY A 41 -17.91 -6.47 13.36
N ARG A 42 -17.75 -7.73 12.93
CA ARG A 42 -18.03 -8.18 11.56
C ARG A 42 -19.46 -7.84 11.11
N LEU A 43 -19.64 -7.64 9.81
CA LEU A 43 -20.97 -7.49 9.23
C LEU A 43 -21.68 -8.84 9.07
N LYS A 44 -23.01 -8.81 8.88
CA LYS A 44 -23.76 -9.95 8.33
C LYS A 44 -23.41 -10.10 6.85
N GLU A 45 -23.44 -11.34 6.36
CA GLU A 45 -22.96 -11.67 5.00
C GLU A 45 -23.68 -10.89 3.90
N ASP A 46 -25.00 -10.69 4.03
CA ASP A 46 -25.81 -9.97 3.05
C ASP A 46 -25.53 -8.45 3.03
N VAL A 47 -25.18 -7.88 4.19
CA VAL A 47 -24.77 -6.47 4.31
C VAL A 47 -23.37 -6.26 3.74
N ALA A 48 -22.45 -7.19 4.00
CA ALA A 48 -21.14 -7.21 3.35
C ALA A 48 -21.27 -7.38 1.83
N ARG A 49 -22.21 -8.22 1.37
CA ARG A 49 -22.52 -8.44 -0.05
C ARG A 49 -23.04 -7.17 -0.74
N LYS A 50 -23.98 -6.43 -0.14
CA LYS A 50 -24.45 -5.14 -0.71
C LYS A 50 -23.29 -4.16 -0.91
N TYR A 51 -22.43 -4.00 0.10
CA TYR A 51 -21.26 -3.12 -0.03
C TYR A 51 -20.24 -3.63 -1.04
N PHE A 52 -20.05 -4.94 -1.15
CA PHE A 52 -19.16 -5.53 -2.17
C PHE A 52 -19.72 -5.41 -3.59
N GLN A 53 -21.04 -5.51 -3.79
CA GLN A 53 -21.69 -5.26 -5.08
C GLN A 53 -21.49 -3.80 -5.53
N GLN A 54 -21.68 -2.84 -4.62
CA GLN A 54 -21.42 -1.41 -4.87
C GLN A 54 -19.94 -1.12 -5.16
N LEU A 55 -19.01 -1.78 -4.44
CA LEU A 55 -17.58 -1.68 -4.67
C LEU A 55 -17.20 -2.18 -6.07
N ILE A 56 -17.65 -3.37 -6.46
CA ILE A 56 -17.36 -3.95 -7.77
C ILE A 56 -18.02 -3.14 -8.90
N SER A 57 -19.23 -2.62 -8.69
CA SER A 57 -19.90 -1.71 -9.64
C SER A 57 -19.07 -0.45 -9.93
N ALA A 58 -18.55 0.21 -8.89
CA ALA A 58 -17.70 1.39 -9.05
C ALA A 58 -16.34 1.06 -9.71
N VAL A 59 -15.73 -0.05 -9.33
CA VAL A 59 -14.43 -0.48 -9.87
C VAL A 59 -14.54 -0.89 -11.34
N ASP A 60 -15.59 -1.63 -11.73
CA ASP A 60 -15.88 -1.99 -13.13
C ASP A 60 -16.08 -0.75 -14.02
N PHE A 61 -16.89 0.20 -13.53
CA PHE A 61 -17.18 1.44 -14.22
C PHE A 61 -15.92 2.31 -14.46
N CYS A 62 -14.92 2.21 -13.58
CA CYS A 62 -13.61 2.84 -13.79
C CYS A 62 -12.68 2.02 -14.69
N HIS A 63 -12.60 0.70 -14.51
CA HIS A 63 -11.73 -0.19 -15.30
C HIS A 63 -12.11 -0.21 -16.77
N SER A 64 -13.42 -0.22 -17.07
CA SER A 64 -13.98 -0.08 -18.43
C SER A 64 -13.63 1.26 -19.11
N ARG A 65 -13.12 2.24 -18.36
CA ARG A 65 -12.66 3.55 -18.85
C ARG A 65 -11.13 3.73 -18.72
N GLY A 66 -10.40 2.64 -18.48
CA GLY A 66 -8.93 2.64 -18.31
C GLY A 66 -8.44 3.31 -17.02
N VAL A 67 -9.33 3.59 -16.07
CA VAL A 67 -9.00 4.22 -14.77
C VAL A 67 -8.87 3.14 -13.71
N TYR A 68 -7.69 3.01 -13.12
CA TYR A 68 -7.40 2.09 -12.01
C TYR A 68 -7.17 2.89 -10.73
N HIS A 69 -7.69 2.41 -9.60
CA HIS A 69 -7.59 3.13 -8.33
C HIS A 69 -6.21 2.96 -7.69
N ARG A 70 -5.61 1.77 -7.75
CA ARG A 70 -4.25 1.37 -7.31
C ARG A 70 -3.98 1.44 -5.80
N ASP A 71 -4.70 2.26 -5.04
CA ASP A 71 -4.58 2.41 -3.57
C ASP A 71 -5.91 2.15 -2.84
N LEU A 72 -6.67 1.11 -3.23
CA LEU A 72 -7.97 0.79 -2.61
C LEU A 72 -7.77 0.33 -1.16
N LYS A 73 -8.32 1.09 -0.22
CA LYS A 73 -8.08 0.94 1.22
C LYS A 73 -9.30 1.39 2.05
N PRO A 74 -9.42 0.98 3.32
CA PRO A 74 -10.53 1.34 4.23
C PRO A 74 -10.89 2.82 4.26
N GLU A 75 -9.88 3.67 4.25
CA GLU A 75 -9.95 5.11 4.40
C GLU A 75 -10.69 5.77 3.21
N ASN A 76 -10.64 5.13 2.03
CA ASN A 76 -11.27 5.62 0.81
C ASN A 76 -12.72 5.10 0.63
N LEU A 77 -13.21 4.24 1.54
CA LEU A 77 -14.53 3.64 1.47
C LEU A 77 -15.46 4.35 2.45
N LEU A 78 -16.14 5.38 1.95
CA LEU A 78 -17.06 6.23 2.70
C LEU A 78 -18.52 5.77 2.56
N LEU A 79 -19.40 6.35 3.36
CA LEU A 79 -20.84 6.10 3.36
C LEU A 79 -21.65 7.38 3.24
N ASP A 80 -22.64 7.39 2.37
CA ASP A 80 -23.57 8.53 2.22
C ASP A 80 -24.62 8.60 3.35
N GLY A 81 -25.57 9.54 3.23
CA GLY A 81 -26.70 9.67 4.16
C GLY A 81 -27.69 8.49 4.11
N SER A 82 -27.82 7.83 2.95
CA SER A 82 -28.61 6.60 2.76
C SER A 82 -27.97 5.38 3.43
N ARG A 83 -26.65 5.47 3.70
CA ARG A 83 -25.71 4.45 4.19
C ARG A 83 -25.24 3.49 3.10
N ASP A 84 -25.19 3.96 1.86
CA ASP A 84 -24.63 3.30 0.68
C ASP A 84 -23.18 3.74 0.43
N LEU A 85 -22.41 2.90 -0.28
CA LEU A 85 -20.97 3.11 -0.49
C LEU A 85 -20.68 4.33 -1.37
N LYS A 86 -19.64 5.10 -1.01
CA LYS A 86 -19.01 6.14 -1.82
C LYS A 86 -17.49 5.97 -1.78
N ILE A 87 -16.85 5.77 -2.92
CA ILE A 87 -15.39 5.63 -3.02
C ILE A 87 -14.75 6.98 -3.33
N SER A 88 -13.78 7.41 -2.52
CA SER A 88 -13.02 8.66 -2.70
C SER A 88 -11.68 8.45 -3.42
N ASP A 89 -11.02 9.56 -3.78
CA ASP A 89 -9.62 9.66 -4.23
C ASP A 89 -9.21 8.87 -5.48
N PHE A 90 -10.19 8.36 -6.24
CA PHE A 90 -10.01 7.82 -7.58
C PHE A 90 -9.17 8.76 -8.45
N GLY A 91 -7.99 8.30 -8.88
CA GLY A 91 -7.19 8.94 -9.91
C GLY A 91 -6.18 9.99 -9.47
N LEU A 92 -5.94 10.21 -8.16
CA LEU A 92 -4.66 10.79 -7.71
C LEU A 92 -3.47 9.84 -7.97
N SER A 93 -3.77 8.57 -8.24
CA SER A 93 -2.84 7.48 -8.59
C SER A 93 -2.58 7.32 -10.10
N ALA A 94 -3.13 8.20 -10.94
CA ALA A 94 -3.14 8.09 -12.40
C ALA A 94 -1.87 8.60 -13.10
N LEU A 95 -0.73 8.66 -12.42
CA LEU A 95 0.58 8.94 -13.02
C LEU A 95 1.34 7.64 -13.32
N PRO A 96 1.27 7.08 -14.54
CA PRO A 96 2.35 6.21 -15.02
C PRO A 96 3.66 7.00 -15.12
N ASP A 97 4.79 6.30 -15.02
CA ASP A 97 6.14 6.80 -15.30
C ASP A 97 6.62 8.09 -14.60
N CYS A 98 6.13 8.36 -13.39
CA CYS A 98 6.87 9.20 -12.44
C CYS A 98 8.16 8.49 -11.97
N LYS A 99 9.21 8.51 -12.80
CA LYS A 99 10.60 8.13 -12.47
C LYS A 99 11.27 9.12 -11.50
N ARG A 100 10.56 9.51 -10.43
CA ARG A 100 11.11 10.36 -9.35
C ARG A 100 12.15 9.56 -8.57
N GLN A 101 13.37 10.10 -8.47
CA GLN A 101 14.55 9.35 -8.00
C GLN A 101 14.49 8.89 -6.54
N ASP A 102 13.57 9.43 -5.73
CA ASP A 102 13.45 9.10 -4.30
C ASP A 102 12.54 7.91 -3.99
N GLY A 103 11.80 7.37 -4.96
CA GLY A 103 11.05 6.13 -4.77
C GLY A 103 9.99 6.16 -3.65
N LEU A 104 9.44 7.30 -3.27
CA LEU A 104 8.35 7.38 -2.27
C LEU A 104 6.98 7.52 -2.94
N LEU A 105 6.56 6.49 -3.69
CA LEU A 105 5.14 6.25 -3.94
C LEU A 105 4.48 5.89 -2.60
N HIS A 106 3.55 6.74 -2.19
CA HIS A 106 2.91 6.80 -0.87
C HIS A 106 2.69 5.44 -0.17
N THR A 107 3.28 5.26 1.00
CA THR A 107 2.86 4.24 1.98
C THR A 107 3.03 4.73 3.43
N SER A 108 2.91 6.05 3.62
CA SER A 108 2.82 6.67 4.94
C SER A 108 1.44 6.34 5.55
N CYS A 109 1.43 5.79 6.76
CA CYS A 109 0.25 5.40 7.56
C CYS A 109 -0.61 4.19 7.10
N GLY A 110 -0.48 3.68 5.87
CA GLY A 110 -1.21 2.48 5.44
C GLY A 110 -0.68 1.17 6.04
N THR A 111 -1.56 0.25 6.44
CA THR A 111 -1.14 -1.15 6.72
C THR A 111 -0.98 -1.89 5.38
N PRO A 112 0.18 -2.47 5.05
CA PRO A 112 0.45 -3.04 3.71
C PRO A 112 -0.36 -4.31 3.39
N ALA A 113 -1.24 -4.76 4.28
CA ALA A 113 -2.09 -5.93 4.10
C ALA A 113 -3.14 -5.80 2.97
N TYR A 114 -3.44 -4.58 2.52
CA TYR A 114 -4.31 -4.32 1.36
C TYR A 114 -3.57 -4.40 0.01
N VAL A 115 -2.23 -4.35 0.02
CA VAL A 115 -1.40 -4.26 -1.18
C VAL A 115 -1.18 -5.65 -1.79
N ALA A 116 -1.27 -5.75 -3.11
CA ALA A 116 -1.11 -7.02 -3.82
C ALA A 116 0.37 -7.49 -3.90
N PRO A 117 0.65 -8.81 -3.94
CA PRO A 117 2.02 -9.34 -3.95
C PRO A 117 2.89 -8.80 -5.08
N GLU A 118 2.32 -8.57 -6.26
CA GLU A 118 3.00 -8.00 -7.42
C GLU A 118 3.35 -6.52 -7.26
N VAL A 119 2.49 -5.73 -6.61
CA VAL A 119 2.73 -4.31 -6.31
C VAL A 119 3.87 -4.15 -5.29
N ILE A 120 3.92 -5.05 -4.31
CA ILE A 120 5.05 -5.20 -3.38
C ILE A 120 6.34 -5.59 -4.13
N SER A 121 6.21 -6.36 -5.23
CA SER A 121 7.33 -6.90 -6.04
C SER A 121 7.78 -6.02 -7.21
N ARG A 122 7.29 -4.78 -7.31
CA ARG A 122 7.77 -3.66 -8.15
C ARG A 122 7.73 -3.76 -9.66
N LYS A 123 7.81 -4.96 -10.23
CA LYS A 123 7.69 -5.17 -11.67
C LYS A 123 6.34 -4.59 -12.13
N GLY A 124 6.34 -3.92 -13.30
CA GLY A 124 5.15 -3.23 -13.81
C GLY A 124 3.91 -4.12 -13.72
N TYR A 125 2.89 -3.66 -13.00
CA TYR A 125 1.76 -4.48 -12.58
C TYR A 125 0.46 -4.07 -13.29
N ASP A 126 -0.42 -5.04 -13.45
CA ASP A 126 -1.78 -4.80 -13.93
C ASP A 126 -2.59 -4.11 -12.81
N GLY A 127 -2.96 -2.85 -13.06
CA GLY A 127 -3.75 -2.03 -12.12
C GLY A 127 -5.13 -2.64 -11.83
N ALA A 128 -5.74 -3.32 -12.79
CA ALA A 128 -7.02 -3.97 -12.61
C ALA A 128 -6.91 -5.15 -11.64
N LYS A 129 -5.89 -6.02 -11.81
CA LYS A 129 -5.67 -7.14 -10.89
C LYS A 129 -5.28 -6.66 -9.49
N ALA A 130 -4.53 -5.57 -9.36
CA ALA A 130 -4.18 -4.97 -8.06
C ALA A 130 -5.44 -4.49 -7.31
N ASP A 131 -6.34 -3.77 -7.98
CA ASP A 131 -7.62 -3.33 -7.41
C ASP A 131 -8.49 -4.53 -6.98
N ILE A 132 -8.55 -5.59 -7.79
CA ILE A 132 -9.31 -6.82 -7.47
C ILE A 132 -8.77 -7.52 -6.21
N TRP A 133 -7.46 -7.54 -6.00
CA TRP A 133 -6.87 -8.05 -4.75
C TRP A 133 -7.30 -7.21 -3.56
N ALA A 134 -7.21 -5.89 -3.65
CA ALA A 134 -7.64 -4.98 -2.59
C ALA A 134 -9.13 -5.16 -2.26
N CYS A 135 -10.00 -5.29 -3.27
CA CYS A 135 -11.40 -5.66 -3.10
C CYS A 135 -11.58 -6.99 -2.33
N GLY A 136 -10.74 -7.99 -2.59
CA GLY A 136 -10.70 -9.24 -1.83
C GLY A 136 -10.31 -9.06 -0.36
N VAL A 137 -9.33 -8.19 -0.07
CA VAL A 137 -8.92 -7.87 1.31
C VAL A 137 -10.06 -7.15 2.03
N ILE A 138 -10.67 -6.14 1.38
CA ILE A 138 -11.84 -5.41 1.90
C ILE A 138 -12.99 -6.38 2.22
N LEU A 139 -13.37 -7.26 1.30
CA LEU A 139 -14.42 -8.26 1.52
C LEU A 139 -14.11 -9.18 2.71
N TYR A 140 -12.85 -9.63 2.84
CA TYR A 140 -12.44 -10.42 4.00
C TYR A 140 -12.65 -9.64 5.31
N VAL A 141 -12.24 -8.36 5.39
CA VAL A 141 -12.42 -7.57 6.62
C VAL A 141 -13.89 -7.32 6.94
N LEU A 142 -14.75 -7.09 5.94
CA LEU A 142 -16.20 -6.94 6.16
C LEU A 142 -16.83 -8.21 6.78
N LEU A 143 -16.38 -9.40 6.38
CA LEU A 143 -16.90 -10.70 6.85
C LEU A 143 -16.21 -11.22 8.14
N ALA A 144 -14.94 -10.92 8.34
CA ALA A 144 -14.15 -11.38 9.49
C ALA A 144 -14.14 -10.39 10.67
N GLY A 145 -14.21 -9.09 10.39
CA GLY A 145 -13.93 -8.02 11.35
C GLY A 145 -12.43 -7.76 11.60
N TYR A 146 -11.54 -8.44 10.88
CA TYR A 146 -10.08 -8.31 11.01
C TYR A 146 -9.37 -8.60 9.67
N LEU A 147 -8.08 -8.23 9.56
CA LEU A 147 -7.27 -8.36 8.34
C LEU A 147 -6.93 -9.83 7.97
N PRO A 148 -7.02 -10.23 6.69
CA PRO A 148 -6.61 -11.57 6.25
C PRO A 148 -5.11 -11.83 6.50
N PHE A 149 -4.28 -10.82 6.22
CA PHE A 149 -2.82 -10.91 6.30
C PHE A 149 -2.31 -9.97 7.38
N GLN A 150 -2.25 -10.47 8.62
CA GLN A 150 -1.71 -9.73 9.76
C GLN A 150 -0.78 -10.63 10.60
N ASP A 151 0.28 -10.02 11.12
CA ASP A 151 1.18 -10.59 12.11
C ASP A 151 1.86 -9.47 12.92
N LYS A 152 2.51 -9.83 14.04
CA LYS A 152 3.47 -8.96 14.74
C LYS A 152 4.80 -8.89 13.99
N ASN A 153 5.18 -9.97 13.30
CA ASN A 153 6.38 -10.01 12.47
C ASN A 153 6.05 -9.63 11.01
N LEU A 154 6.58 -8.49 10.54
CA LEU A 154 6.42 -8.04 9.15
C LEU A 154 6.86 -9.10 8.14
N ILE A 155 7.90 -9.88 8.44
CA ILE A 155 8.42 -10.94 7.57
C ILE A 155 7.34 -12.01 7.34
N ASP A 156 6.68 -12.44 8.41
CA ASP A 156 5.70 -13.54 8.36
C ASP A 156 4.33 -13.03 7.85
N MET A 157 4.01 -11.76 8.08
CA MET A 157 2.93 -11.06 7.36
C MET A 157 3.18 -11.04 5.84
N TYR A 158 4.37 -10.65 5.37
CA TYR A 158 4.68 -10.68 3.94
C TYR A 158 4.69 -12.12 3.38
N LYS A 159 5.23 -13.12 4.11
CA LYS A 159 5.13 -14.54 3.70
C LYS A 159 3.67 -14.98 3.53
N LYS A 160 2.75 -14.58 4.42
CA LYS A 160 1.32 -14.85 4.29
C LYS A 160 0.70 -14.19 3.05
N ILE A 161 1.06 -12.94 2.75
CA ILE A 161 0.64 -12.23 1.52
C ILE A 161 1.11 -13.00 0.28
N PHE A 162 2.41 -13.30 0.18
CA PHE A 162 2.98 -14.01 -0.98
C PHE A 162 2.47 -15.44 -1.16
N LYS A 163 2.09 -16.12 -0.08
CA LYS A 163 1.46 -17.46 -0.12
C LYS A 163 -0.07 -17.44 -0.24
N ALA A 164 -0.73 -16.27 -0.12
CA ALA A 164 -2.16 -16.14 0.13
C ALA A 164 -2.69 -17.04 1.27
N GLU A 165 -1.95 -17.09 2.39
CA GLU A 165 -2.25 -17.97 3.54
C GLU A 165 -3.41 -17.42 4.38
N LEU A 166 -4.64 -17.76 3.98
CA LEU A 166 -5.88 -17.28 4.59
C LEU A 166 -6.39 -18.17 5.72
N LYS A 167 -6.70 -17.55 6.87
CA LYS A 167 -7.51 -18.17 7.94
C LYS A 167 -8.99 -18.10 7.59
N TRP A 168 -9.75 -19.16 7.90
CA TRP A 168 -11.18 -19.26 7.55
C TRP A 168 -12.04 -19.37 8.80
N PRO A 169 -12.75 -18.30 9.22
CA PRO A 169 -13.70 -18.36 10.32
C PRO A 169 -14.83 -19.36 10.07
N SER A 170 -15.33 -19.97 11.14
CA SER A 170 -16.44 -20.94 11.08
C SER A 170 -17.69 -20.36 10.40
N TRP A 171 -17.96 -19.06 10.62
CA TRP A 171 -19.13 -18.34 10.08
C TRP A 171 -19.03 -17.90 8.61
N PHE A 172 -17.93 -18.17 7.90
CA PHE A 172 -17.85 -17.89 6.46
C PHE A 172 -18.59 -18.97 5.67
N SER A 173 -19.58 -18.60 4.85
CA SER A 173 -20.27 -19.53 3.94
C SER A 173 -19.31 -20.18 2.92
N SER A 174 -19.71 -21.34 2.38
CA SER A 174 -18.91 -22.07 1.39
C SER A 174 -18.57 -21.18 0.18
N ASP A 175 -19.54 -20.41 -0.32
CA ASP A 175 -19.38 -19.59 -1.50
C ASP A 175 -18.60 -18.28 -1.24
N ALA A 176 -18.68 -17.72 -0.03
CA ALA A 176 -17.77 -16.64 0.39
C ALA A 176 -16.31 -17.12 0.37
N ARG A 177 -16.04 -18.34 0.85
CA ARG A 177 -14.70 -18.94 0.82
C ARG A 177 -14.22 -19.23 -0.60
N LYS A 178 -15.09 -19.69 -1.50
CA LYS A 178 -14.77 -19.89 -2.93
C LYS A 178 -14.38 -18.57 -3.58
N LEU A 179 -15.22 -17.52 -3.45
CA LEU A 179 -14.96 -16.21 -4.05
C LEU A 179 -13.65 -15.60 -3.54
N LEU A 180 -13.44 -15.58 -2.22
CA LEU A 180 -12.23 -15.00 -1.62
C LEU A 180 -10.94 -15.71 -2.05
N ARG A 181 -10.96 -17.02 -2.30
CA ARG A 181 -9.81 -17.75 -2.86
C ARG A 181 -9.45 -17.34 -4.28
N ARG A 182 -10.44 -16.94 -5.09
CA ARG A 182 -10.23 -16.46 -6.47
C ARG A 182 -9.84 -14.98 -6.52
N LEU A 183 -10.36 -14.15 -5.61
CA LEU A 183 -9.99 -12.74 -5.41
C LEU A 183 -8.56 -12.58 -4.90
N LEU A 184 -8.20 -13.30 -3.83
CA LEU A 184 -6.90 -13.24 -3.18
C LEU A 184 -5.90 -14.26 -3.75
N HIS A 185 -5.96 -14.48 -5.06
CA HIS A 185 -5.00 -15.36 -5.73
C HIS A 185 -3.64 -14.65 -5.91
N PRO A 186 -2.50 -15.24 -5.50
CA PRO A 186 -1.23 -14.53 -5.45
C PRO A 186 -0.60 -14.32 -6.83
N ASN A 187 -0.88 -15.20 -7.80
CA ASN A 187 -0.55 -14.98 -9.22
C ASN A 187 -1.65 -14.10 -9.86
N PRO A 188 -1.35 -12.90 -10.38
CA PRO A 188 -2.33 -11.99 -10.98
C PRO A 188 -3.03 -12.54 -12.22
N SER A 189 -2.35 -13.36 -13.04
CA SER A 189 -2.93 -13.89 -14.27
C SER A 189 -4.08 -14.87 -13.97
N ALA A 190 -3.93 -15.67 -12.91
CA ALA A 190 -4.96 -16.59 -12.41
C ALA A 190 -5.90 -15.96 -11.36
N ARG A 191 -5.75 -14.66 -11.07
CA ARG A 191 -6.70 -13.90 -10.25
C ARG A 191 -7.95 -13.58 -11.06
N ILE A 192 -9.12 -13.79 -10.46
CA ILE A 192 -10.44 -13.63 -11.08
C ILE A 192 -10.61 -12.26 -11.75
N SER A 193 -11.31 -12.23 -12.89
CA SER A 193 -11.74 -11.00 -13.57
C SER A 193 -13.05 -10.46 -13.00
N ILE A 194 -13.40 -9.21 -13.30
CA ILE A 194 -14.64 -8.60 -12.81
C ILE A 194 -15.89 -9.32 -13.36
N ALA A 195 -15.90 -9.70 -14.64
CA ALA A 195 -17.00 -10.49 -15.23
C ALA A 195 -17.27 -11.78 -14.43
N GLU A 196 -16.22 -12.54 -14.11
CA GLU A 196 -16.33 -13.76 -13.32
C GLU A 196 -16.73 -13.51 -11.85
N ILE A 197 -16.48 -12.31 -11.30
CA ILE A 197 -17.03 -11.89 -9.99
C ILE A 197 -18.54 -11.67 -10.13
N MET A 198 -19.01 -10.96 -11.16
CA MET A 198 -20.43 -10.69 -11.39
C MET A 198 -21.24 -11.98 -11.63
N GLU A 199 -20.64 -12.99 -12.24
CA GLU A 199 -21.25 -14.31 -12.45
C GLU A 199 -21.26 -15.18 -11.18
N HIS A 200 -20.40 -14.91 -10.19
CA HIS A 200 -20.22 -15.81 -9.06
C HIS A 200 -21.50 -15.94 -8.20
N PRO A 201 -21.93 -17.16 -7.80
CA PRO A 201 -23.19 -17.37 -7.05
C PRO A 201 -23.31 -16.53 -5.77
N TRP A 202 -22.20 -16.36 -5.04
CA TRP A 202 -22.15 -15.49 -3.86
C TRP A 202 -22.47 -14.02 -4.16
N PHE A 203 -22.08 -13.53 -5.34
CA PHE A 203 -22.25 -12.14 -5.76
C PHE A 203 -23.66 -11.87 -6.29
N ARG A 204 -24.22 -12.80 -7.08
CA ARG A 204 -25.57 -12.69 -7.65
C ARG A 204 -26.70 -12.78 -6.62
N SER A 205 -26.43 -13.35 -5.44
CA SER A 205 -27.42 -13.51 -4.37
C SER A 205 -27.94 -12.15 -3.87
N GLY A 206 -29.22 -11.85 -4.12
CA GLY A 206 -29.85 -10.59 -3.70
C GLY A 206 -29.30 -9.35 -4.41
N LEU A 207 -28.75 -9.51 -5.62
CA LEU A 207 -28.28 -8.38 -6.43
C LEU A 207 -29.44 -7.53 -6.96
N ASP A 208 -29.40 -6.22 -6.73
CA ASP A 208 -30.26 -5.25 -7.42
C ASP A 208 -29.73 -5.03 -8.85
N GLY A 209 -30.55 -5.30 -9.86
CA GLY A 209 -30.18 -5.13 -11.27
C GLY A 209 -29.81 -3.69 -11.64
N ARG A 210 -30.29 -2.71 -10.89
CA ARG A 210 -29.99 -1.28 -11.10
C ARG A 210 -28.53 -0.91 -10.81
N LEU A 211 -27.77 -1.79 -10.15
CA LEU A 211 -26.34 -1.55 -9.84
C LEU A 211 -25.42 -1.65 -11.06
N PHE A 212 -25.91 -2.09 -12.21
CA PHE A 212 -25.13 -2.24 -13.45
C PHE A 212 -25.82 -1.64 -14.69
N ASP A 213 -26.98 -1.00 -14.53
CA ASP A 213 -27.76 -0.39 -15.60
C ASP A 213 -27.24 1.01 -15.96
N TYR A 214 -25.98 1.07 -16.37
CA TYR A 214 -25.29 2.29 -16.81
C TYR A 214 -25.34 2.40 -18.33
N THR A 215 -26.45 2.93 -18.84
CA THR A 215 -26.66 3.16 -20.27
C THR A 215 -25.56 4.05 -20.88
N MET A 216 -25.15 3.69 -22.10
CA MET A 216 -23.97 4.24 -22.76
C MET A 216 -24.27 5.54 -23.51
N ASP A 217 -24.15 6.68 -22.82
CA ASP A 217 -23.91 7.97 -23.49
C ASP A 217 -22.46 8.03 -24.00
N THR A 218 -22.23 7.38 -25.14
CA THR A 218 -20.92 7.36 -25.83
C THR A 218 -20.86 8.39 -26.94
N THR A 219 -20.46 9.63 -26.61
CA THR A 219 -19.80 10.55 -27.53
C THR A 219 -18.93 11.53 -26.75
N ASP A 220 -17.60 11.35 -26.80
CA ASP A 220 -16.65 12.37 -27.29
C ASP A 220 -15.19 11.93 -27.14
N ASN A 221 -14.32 12.48 -27.99
CA ASN A 221 -12.94 12.05 -28.15
C ASN A 221 -12.04 12.51 -26.99
N VAL A 222 -11.31 11.58 -26.39
CA VAL A 222 -10.35 11.87 -25.30
C VAL A 222 -8.99 12.27 -25.87
N MET A 223 -8.61 13.53 -25.67
CA MET A 223 -7.23 14.00 -25.85
C MET A 223 -6.49 14.04 -24.50
N PRO A 224 -5.22 13.60 -24.43
CA PRO A 224 -4.43 13.70 -23.21
C PRO A 224 -3.97 15.16 -22.97
N VAL A 225 -4.09 15.63 -21.74
CA VAL A 225 -3.55 16.93 -21.32
C VAL A 225 -2.23 16.70 -20.57
N ASP A 226 -1.12 17.13 -21.16
CA ASP A 226 0.19 17.15 -20.50
C ASP A 226 0.25 18.30 -19.48
N MET A 227 0.89 18.05 -18.33
CA MET A 227 1.11 19.05 -17.28
C MET A 227 2.38 18.75 -16.48
N ASN A 228 3.53 18.66 -17.16
CA ASN A 228 4.83 18.68 -16.51
C ASN A 228 5.26 20.12 -16.15
N SER A 229 5.14 20.52 -14.87
CA SER A 229 6.06 21.50 -14.26
C SER A 229 6.03 21.44 -12.72
N ALA A 230 7.10 21.95 -12.10
CA ALA A 230 7.23 22.29 -10.67
C ALA A 230 6.86 21.21 -9.63
N LEU A 231 7.87 20.46 -9.18
CA LEU A 231 8.05 20.19 -7.74
C LEU A 231 9.50 19.78 -7.45
N ASP A 232 10.37 20.78 -7.51
CA ASP A 232 11.64 20.78 -6.79
C ASP A 232 11.46 21.64 -5.51
N TYR A 233 12.39 21.56 -4.56
CA TYR A 233 12.30 22.18 -3.23
C TYR A 233 11.15 21.70 -2.32
N LEU A 234 11.46 20.78 -1.41
CA LEU A 234 11.74 21.16 -0.02
C LEU A 234 12.31 19.96 0.76
N ASN A 235 13.18 20.23 1.73
CA ASN A 235 13.87 19.21 2.51
C ASN A 235 14.10 19.69 3.95
N THR A 236 14.31 18.72 4.84
CA THR A 236 14.80 18.80 6.23
C THR A 236 13.80 18.73 7.41
N ASN A 237 13.90 17.61 8.12
CA ASN A 237 14.03 17.47 9.58
C ASN A 237 12.81 17.68 10.53
N THR A 238 12.29 16.54 11.00
CA THR A 238 12.54 16.09 12.40
C THR A 238 12.81 14.58 12.44
N VAL A 239 13.31 14.02 13.56
CA VAL A 239 13.64 12.59 13.71
C VAL A 239 13.32 12.12 15.14
N GLU A 240 12.36 11.21 15.29
CA GLU A 240 12.09 10.51 16.56
C GLU A 240 13.06 9.34 16.82
N ASP A 241 13.16 8.93 18.08
CA ASP A 241 14.26 8.15 18.64
C ASP A 241 14.21 6.62 18.34
N LYS A 242 14.26 6.26 17.05
CA LYS A 242 14.27 4.86 16.59
C LYS A 242 15.70 4.30 16.49
N LYS A 243 15.97 3.24 17.26
CA LYS A 243 17.23 2.47 17.27
C LYS A 243 17.31 1.41 16.14
N GLU A 244 16.26 1.32 15.34
CA GLU A 244 16.02 0.34 14.28
C GLU A 244 15.44 1.04 13.06
N ALA A 245 15.96 0.71 11.87
CA ALA A 245 15.43 1.13 10.59
C ALA A 245 15.25 -0.11 9.70
N LYS A 246 14.08 -0.27 9.07
CA LYS A 246 13.73 -1.48 8.31
C LYS A 246 13.34 -1.08 6.89
N PHE A 247 13.83 -1.80 5.89
CA PHE A 247 13.51 -1.55 4.49
C PHE A 247 13.30 -2.84 3.70
N THR A 248 12.46 -2.80 2.68
CA THR A 248 12.25 -3.92 1.74
C THR A 248 13.15 -3.75 0.51
N SER A 249 13.53 -4.85 -0.15
CA SER A 249 14.31 -4.84 -1.40
C SER A 249 13.93 -5.97 -2.33
N THR A 250 13.88 -5.70 -3.63
CA THR A 250 13.69 -6.70 -4.70
C THR A 250 15.01 -7.23 -5.27
N ASN A 251 16.16 -6.73 -4.78
CA ASN A 251 17.47 -7.23 -5.19
C ASN A 251 17.78 -8.59 -4.55
N THR A 252 18.77 -9.31 -5.10
CA THR A 252 19.24 -10.56 -4.50
C THR A 252 19.91 -10.30 -3.15
N ALA A 253 19.86 -11.26 -2.22
CA ALA A 253 20.58 -11.14 -0.96
C ALA A 253 22.09 -10.90 -1.15
N LEU A 254 22.71 -11.47 -2.20
CA LEU A 254 24.11 -11.21 -2.54
C LEU A 254 24.35 -9.74 -2.86
N THR A 255 23.52 -9.13 -3.72
CA THR A 255 23.58 -7.70 -4.07
C THR A 255 23.43 -6.82 -2.82
N ILE A 256 22.50 -7.16 -1.93
CA ILE A 256 22.25 -6.44 -0.66
C ILE A 256 23.47 -6.55 0.27
N VAL A 257 24.06 -7.74 0.39
CA VAL A 257 25.29 -7.99 1.16
C VAL A 257 26.45 -7.15 0.62
N THR A 258 26.72 -7.21 -0.68
CA THR A 258 27.80 -6.43 -1.31
C THR A 258 27.63 -4.94 -1.08
N LYS A 259 26.41 -4.40 -1.24
CA LYS A 259 26.12 -2.98 -0.97
C LYS A 259 26.39 -2.57 0.47
N LEU A 260 26.02 -3.43 1.44
CA LEU A 260 26.30 -3.18 2.85
C LEU A 260 27.80 -3.26 3.17
N GLU A 261 28.56 -4.09 2.45
CA GLU A 261 30.03 -4.17 2.57
C GLU A 261 30.74 -2.96 1.94
N GLU A 262 30.29 -2.47 0.78
CA GLU A 262 30.72 -1.18 0.20
C GLU A 262 30.53 -0.02 1.18
N ILE A 263 29.32 0.08 1.75
CA ILE A 263 28.95 1.13 2.71
C ILE A 263 29.81 1.03 3.97
N ALA A 264 29.95 -0.15 4.56
CA ALA A 264 30.81 -0.37 5.72
C ALA A 264 32.27 0.02 5.44
N THR A 265 32.78 -0.30 4.25
CA THR A 265 34.14 0.04 3.81
C THR A 265 34.32 1.55 3.71
N SER A 266 33.38 2.27 3.06
CA SER A 266 33.39 3.74 2.96
C SER A 266 33.37 4.43 4.34
N LEU A 267 32.66 3.83 5.30
CA LEU A 267 32.54 4.30 6.69
C LEU A 267 33.68 3.81 7.61
N ARG A 268 34.66 3.06 7.10
CA ARG A 268 35.76 2.45 7.87
C ARG A 268 35.27 1.58 9.04
N LEU A 269 34.14 0.89 8.83
CA LEU A 269 33.56 -0.09 9.75
C LEU A 269 34.09 -1.48 9.39
N LYS A 270 34.53 -2.25 10.39
CA LYS A 270 34.87 -3.67 10.21
C LYS A 270 33.60 -4.49 10.08
N VAL A 271 33.43 -5.19 8.96
CA VAL A 271 32.34 -6.15 8.75
C VAL A 271 32.69 -7.48 9.40
N THR A 272 31.67 -8.20 9.88
CA THR A 272 31.74 -9.60 10.29
C THR A 272 30.43 -10.27 9.91
N LYS A 273 30.47 -11.20 8.96
CA LYS A 273 29.34 -12.03 8.58
C LYS A 273 29.08 -13.08 9.67
N LYS A 274 27.82 -13.24 10.06
CA LYS A 274 27.32 -14.34 10.90
C LYS A 274 26.37 -15.21 10.09
N GLY A 275 26.15 -16.45 10.53
CA GLY A 275 25.16 -17.34 9.93
C GLY A 275 23.75 -16.73 9.96
N GLY A 276 22.88 -17.15 9.02
CA GLY A 276 21.49 -16.71 8.95
C GLY A 276 21.23 -15.36 8.26
N GLY A 277 22.19 -14.82 7.49
CA GLY A 277 22.01 -13.55 6.77
C GLY A 277 22.26 -12.29 7.61
N LEU A 278 22.94 -12.45 8.76
CA LEU A 278 23.24 -11.38 9.70
C LEU A 278 24.65 -10.81 9.47
N LEU A 279 24.74 -9.55 9.07
CA LEU A 279 25.99 -8.78 9.00
C LEU A 279 26.14 -7.92 10.26
N LYS A 280 27.30 -7.97 10.93
CA LYS A 280 27.68 -6.99 11.96
C LYS A 280 28.72 -6.03 11.40
N MET A 281 28.47 -4.74 11.50
CA MET A 281 29.37 -3.64 11.15
C MET A 281 29.81 -2.93 12.44
N VAL A 282 31.12 -2.79 12.67
CA VAL A 282 31.67 -2.25 13.92
C VAL A 282 32.64 -1.11 13.64
N GLY A 283 32.48 0.02 14.34
CA GLY A 283 33.37 1.16 14.23
C GLY A 283 34.81 0.85 14.66
N SER A 284 35.76 1.61 14.13
CA SER A 284 37.19 1.52 14.48
C SER A 284 37.59 2.47 15.63
N LYS A 285 36.70 3.36 16.07
CA LYS A 285 36.93 4.33 17.16
C LYS A 285 35.85 4.23 18.25
N PRO A 286 36.19 4.45 19.54
CA PRO A 286 35.20 4.57 20.60
C PRO A 286 34.51 5.95 20.53
N GLY A 287 33.17 5.95 20.50
CA GLY A 287 32.35 7.15 20.69
C GLY A 287 32.01 7.38 22.16
N ARG A 288 31.23 8.44 22.46
CA ARG A 288 30.82 8.82 23.83
C ARG A 288 30.09 7.73 24.62
N LYS A 289 29.55 6.71 23.93
CA LYS A 289 28.88 5.53 24.54
C LYS A 289 29.48 4.23 24.02
N GLY A 290 30.81 4.20 23.90
CA GLY A 290 31.57 3.07 23.37
C GLY A 290 31.60 3.01 21.84
N VAL A 291 32.20 1.94 21.31
CA VAL A 291 32.36 1.73 19.85
C VAL A 291 31.00 1.45 19.20
N MET A 292 30.63 2.27 18.21
CA MET A 292 29.40 2.08 17.44
C MET A 292 29.35 0.68 16.81
N SER A 293 28.23 -0.02 16.98
CA SER A 293 27.96 -1.30 16.32
C SER A 293 26.57 -1.28 15.71
N ILE A 294 26.48 -1.76 14.47
CA ILE A 294 25.25 -1.86 13.69
C ILE A 294 25.13 -3.31 13.20
N ASN A 295 23.99 -3.94 13.44
CA ASN A 295 23.61 -5.18 12.76
C ASN A 295 22.75 -4.83 11.54
N ALA A 296 22.94 -5.55 10.44
CA ALA A 296 22.02 -5.59 9.32
C ALA A 296 21.61 -7.06 9.10
N GLU A 297 20.33 -7.38 9.28
CA GLU A 297 19.79 -8.75 9.15
C GLU A 297 18.91 -8.84 7.91
N ILE A 298 19.21 -9.80 7.02
CA ILE A 298 18.56 -9.95 5.71
C ILE A 298 17.60 -11.14 5.78
N PHE A 299 16.31 -10.86 5.82
CA PHE A 299 15.25 -11.85 5.88
C PHE A 299 14.70 -12.17 4.48
N HIS A 300 14.90 -13.40 4.04
CA HIS A 300 14.28 -13.93 2.82
C HIS A 300 12.76 -14.09 3.01
N VAL A 301 11.98 -13.41 2.16
CA VAL A 301 10.52 -13.57 2.10
C VAL A 301 10.15 -14.39 0.85
N THR A 302 10.74 -14.05 -0.29
CA THR A 302 10.73 -14.84 -1.53
C THR A 302 12.13 -14.76 -2.17
N PRO A 303 12.47 -15.57 -3.19
CA PRO A 303 13.77 -15.48 -3.87
C PRO A 303 14.10 -14.10 -4.45
N ASN A 304 13.07 -13.29 -4.75
CA ASN A 304 13.18 -11.96 -5.34
C ASN A 304 12.64 -10.85 -4.42
N PHE A 305 12.44 -11.11 -3.12
CA PHE A 305 11.96 -10.12 -2.15
C PHE A 305 12.53 -10.39 -0.76
N HIS A 306 13.23 -9.39 -0.22
CA HIS A 306 13.94 -9.43 1.05
C HIS A 306 13.49 -8.27 1.95
N LEU A 307 13.34 -8.51 3.24
CA LEU A 307 13.24 -7.46 4.26
C LEU A 307 14.61 -7.35 4.95
N VAL A 308 15.12 -6.13 5.08
CA VAL A 308 16.41 -5.85 5.73
C VAL A 308 16.17 -5.00 6.97
N GLU A 309 16.67 -5.46 8.12
CA GLU A 309 16.60 -4.75 9.39
C GLU A 309 17.98 -4.24 9.79
N ILE A 310 18.16 -2.91 9.81
CA ILE A 310 19.37 -2.25 10.29
C ILE A 310 19.14 -1.77 11.72
N LYS A 311 19.80 -2.41 12.68
CA LYS A 311 19.63 -2.19 14.13
C LYS A 311 20.93 -1.75 14.78
N LYS A 312 20.87 -0.64 15.52
CA LYS A 312 21.97 -0.21 16.39
C LYS A 312 22.13 -1.21 17.55
N THR A 313 23.30 -1.82 17.69
CA THR A 313 23.63 -2.74 18.79
C THR A 313 24.58 -2.16 19.83
N ASN A 314 25.36 -1.13 19.52
CA ASN A 314 26.19 -0.39 20.50
C ASN A 314 26.52 1.05 20.03
N GLY A 315 27.10 1.88 20.90
CA GLY A 315 27.55 3.26 20.60
C GLY A 315 26.52 4.34 20.96
N ASP A 316 26.69 5.55 20.43
CA ASP A 316 25.72 6.64 20.65
C ASP A 316 24.57 6.63 19.62
N THR A 317 23.39 7.14 20.00
CA THR A 317 22.19 7.12 19.15
C THR A 317 22.16 8.26 18.14
N VAL A 318 22.66 9.45 18.50
CA VAL A 318 22.75 10.60 17.59
C VAL A 318 23.82 10.34 16.53
N GLU A 319 24.92 9.69 16.92
CA GLU A 319 25.95 9.17 16.00
C GLU A 319 25.35 8.19 14.98
N TYR A 320 24.61 7.18 15.46
CA TYR A 320 23.91 6.22 14.60
C TYR A 320 22.88 6.89 13.67
N GLN A 321 22.03 7.79 14.17
CA GLN A 321 21.06 8.53 13.35
C GLN A 321 21.74 9.39 12.28
N LYS A 322 22.84 10.06 12.62
CA LYS A 322 23.64 10.85 11.67
C LYS A 322 24.21 9.98 10.56
N VAL A 323 24.85 8.86 10.90
CA VAL A 323 25.42 7.91 9.94
C VAL A 323 24.34 7.25 9.09
N MET A 324 23.19 6.90 9.69
CA MET A 324 22.03 6.40 8.96
C MET A 324 21.53 7.41 7.93
N LYS A 325 21.37 8.68 8.31
CA LYS A 325 20.79 9.73 7.47
C LYS A 325 21.74 10.27 6.39
N GLN A 326 23.02 10.45 6.73
CA GLN A 326 23.99 11.11 5.86
C GLN A 326 24.76 10.15 4.95
N CYS A 327 24.86 8.86 5.32
CA CYS A 327 25.68 7.89 4.59
C CYS A 327 24.88 6.66 4.16
N ILE A 328 24.24 5.96 5.10
CA ILE A 328 23.61 4.65 4.81
C ILE A 328 22.36 4.82 3.94
N ARG A 329 21.44 5.75 4.26
CA ARG A 329 20.24 5.99 3.42
C ARG A 329 20.60 6.45 2.00
N PRO A 330 21.47 7.45 1.77
CA PRO A 330 21.86 7.86 0.42
C PRO A 330 22.56 6.76 -0.39
N ALA A 331 23.38 5.92 0.25
CA ALA A 331 24.12 4.85 -0.41
C ALA A 331 23.32 3.55 -0.63
N LEU A 332 22.12 3.43 -0.04
CA LEU A 332 21.19 2.31 -0.26
C LEU A 332 20.05 2.67 -1.25
N LYS A 333 20.01 3.89 -1.79
CA LYS A 333 18.88 4.38 -2.61
C LYS A 333 18.62 3.56 -3.88
N ASP A 334 19.63 2.86 -4.38
CA ASP A 334 19.61 1.96 -5.53
C ASP A 334 19.05 0.58 -5.20
N ILE A 335 19.03 0.17 -3.93
CA ILE A 335 18.53 -1.14 -3.50
C ILE A 335 17.32 -1.09 -2.53
N VAL A 336 16.96 0.08 -1.99
CA VAL A 336 15.77 0.24 -1.15
C VAL A 336 14.50 0.33 -2.00
N TRP A 337 13.54 -0.55 -1.71
CA TRP A 337 12.20 -0.48 -2.28
C TRP A 337 11.26 0.48 -1.50
N ALA A 338 11.31 0.41 -0.16
CA ALA A 338 10.57 1.28 0.75
C ALA A 338 11.13 1.17 2.17
N TRP A 339 11.20 2.28 2.91
CA TRP A 339 11.44 2.31 4.35
C TRP A 339 10.13 2.06 5.13
N GLN A 340 10.21 1.38 6.27
CA GLN A 340 9.05 0.94 7.04
C GLN A 340 8.91 1.72 8.36
N GLY A 341 7.73 2.29 8.61
CA GLY A 341 7.33 2.79 9.93
C GLY A 341 7.70 4.24 10.27
N GLU A 342 7.81 5.13 9.29
CA GLU A 342 7.96 6.58 9.51
C GLU A 342 6.61 7.31 9.32
N GLN A 343 6.26 8.21 10.24
CA GLN A 343 5.04 9.01 10.13
C GLN A 343 5.31 10.29 9.32
N PRO A 344 4.31 10.81 8.57
CA PRO A 344 4.26 12.22 8.22
C PRO A 344 3.84 13.01 9.47
N GLU A 345 4.57 14.06 9.82
CA GLU A 345 4.23 14.88 10.98
C GLU A 345 2.92 15.63 10.75
N LYS A 346 2.08 15.70 11.79
CA LYS A 346 0.96 16.64 11.86
C LYS A 346 1.43 17.90 12.56
N GLU A 347 1.23 19.05 11.94
CA GLU A 347 1.45 20.35 12.58
C GLU A 347 0.66 20.43 13.89
N LYS A 348 1.36 20.45 15.02
CA LYS A 348 0.79 20.96 16.27
C LYS A 348 0.90 22.47 16.23
N GLN A 349 -0.16 23.13 15.77
CA GLN A 349 -0.34 24.55 16.04
C GLN A 349 -0.38 24.74 17.56
N GLN A 350 0.62 25.41 18.11
CA GLN A 350 0.56 25.94 19.47
C GLN A 350 -0.26 27.23 19.44
N SER A 351 -1.12 27.39 20.45
CA SER A 351 -1.80 28.63 20.80
C SER A 351 -0.94 29.44 21.77
#